data_AF-A0A8X6GJ97-F1
#
_entry.id   AF-A0A8X6GJ97-F1
#
_cell.length_a   1.000
_cell.length_b   1.000
_cell.length_c   1.000
_cell.angle_alpha   90.00
_cell.angle_beta   90.00
_cell.angle_gamma   90.00
#
_symmetry.space_group_name_H-M   'P 1'
#
loop_
_entity.id
_entity.type
_entity.pdbx_description
1 polymer ?
#
loop_
_entity_poly.entity_id
_entity_poly.type
_entity_poly.pdbx_seq_one_letter_code
_entity_poly.pdbx_strand_id
1 'polypeptide(L)'
;MAAKSPISLANFFIFNSSYCRYESDEKNKILYYYPTDNDLNTKVRTVGLCEAVIKFTGTFGTSPCEALHTQKTKQVFLEPEPGFWMVMTLNVPFQQKSRDGQVYMEYFTDEIQDHIYQSLLLKSYRMFTLMHGTFGSIVGEKKEDVATLRKKLNEFYENLYINCNNLKK
;
A
#
# COMPACT_ATOMS: atom_id res chain seq x y z
N MET A 1 -28.59 14.75 9.10
CA MET A 1 -27.81 14.08 8.03
C MET A 1 -26.55 13.52 8.66
N ALA A 2 -26.14 12.30 8.30
CA ALA A 2 -24.89 11.76 8.81
C ALA A 2 -23.70 12.58 8.28
N ALA A 3 -22.68 12.76 9.11
CA ALA A 3 -21.43 13.39 8.68
C ALA A 3 -20.74 12.50 7.64
N LYS A 4 -20.09 13.14 6.66
CA LYS A 4 -19.27 12.46 5.65
C LYS A 4 -18.02 11.86 6.31
N SER A 5 -17.70 10.61 6.00
CA SER A 5 -16.47 9.98 6.49
C SER A 5 -15.23 10.60 5.82
N PRO A 6 -14.09 10.70 6.54
CA PRO A 6 -12.86 11.19 5.96
C PRO A 6 -12.19 10.13 5.07
N ILE A 7 -11.31 10.57 4.18
CA ILE A 7 -10.38 9.66 3.50
C ILE A 7 -9.49 9.01 4.58
N SER A 8 -9.37 7.68 4.55
CA SER A 8 -8.57 6.92 5.51
C SER A 8 -7.73 5.85 4.83
N LEU A 9 -6.59 5.53 5.42
CA LEU A 9 -5.72 4.46 4.96
C LEU A 9 -6.29 3.10 5.39
N ALA A 10 -6.61 2.24 4.44
CA ALA A 10 -7.08 0.88 4.71
C ALA A 10 -5.92 -0.08 4.94
N ASN A 11 -4.91 -0.02 4.07
CA ASN A 11 -3.65 -0.75 4.23
C ASN A 11 -2.53 -0.08 3.44
N PHE A 12 -1.30 -0.30 3.89
CA PHE A 12 -0.10 0.06 3.15
C PHE A 12 0.91 -1.07 3.32
N PHE A 13 1.48 -1.55 2.23
CA PHE A 13 2.45 -2.65 2.28
C PHE A 13 3.51 -2.52 1.21
N ILE A 14 4.64 -3.19 1.48
CA ILE A 14 5.77 -3.28 0.58
C ILE A 14 6.06 -4.75 0.36
N PHE A 15 6.20 -5.16 -0.90
CA PHE A 15 6.48 -6.55 -1.23
C PHE A 15 7.46 -6.67 -2.40
N ASN A 16 8.08 -7.84 -2.51
CA ASN A 16 8.89 -8.22 -3.65
C ASN A 16 8.70 -9.71 -3.94
N SER A 17 8.09 -10.02 -5.09
CA SER A 17 7.73 -11.38 -5.48
C SER A 17 8.93 -12.31 -5.63
N SER A 18 10.13 -11.77 -5.92
CA SER A 18 11.35 -12.58 -6.08
C SER A 18 11.78 -13.32 -4.80
N TYR A 19 11.27 -12.89 -3.64
CA TYR A 19 11.54 -13.54 -2.35
C TYR A 19 10.60 -14.72 -2.04
N CYS A 20 9.63 -15.00 -2.92
CA CYS A 20 8.82 -16.19 -2.90
C CYS A 20 9.38 -17.22 -3.89
N ARG A 21 9.73 -18.43 -3.42
CA ARG A 21 10.19 -19.53 -4.29
C ARG A 21 9.12 -20.58 -4.57
N TYR A 22 8.23 -20.80 -3.60
CA TYR A 22 7.19 -21.81 -3.62
C TYR A 22 5.91 -21.21 -3.06
N GLU A 23 4.74 -21.74 -3.43
CA GLU A 23 3.44 -21.26 -2.92
C GLU A 23 3.33 -21.36 -1.39
N SER A 24 4.01 -22.31 -0.76
CA SER A 24 4.06 -22.42 0.71
C SER A 24 4.78 -21.25 1.40
N ASP A 25 5.53 -20.44 0.65
CA ASP A 25 6.39 -19.37 1.12
C ASP A 25 5.88 -17.97 0.75
N GLU A 26 4.60 -17.82 0.36
CA GLU A 26 4.05 -16.52 -0.08
C GLU A 26 4.27 -15.40 0.93
N LYS A 27 4.24 -15.69 2.23
CA LYS A 27 4.54 -14.71 3.29
C LYS A 27 5.90 -14.03 3.12
N ASN A 28 6.87 -14.69 2.48
CA ASN A 28 8.22 -14.18 2.32
C ASN A 28 8.30 -13.01 1.32
N LYS A 29 7.33 -12.85 0.42
CA LYS A 29 7.28 -11.69 -0.47
C LYS A 29 6.96 -10.39 0.28
N ILE A 30 6.35 -10.49 1.47
CA ILE A 30 5.96 -9.33 2.27
C ILE A 30 7.18 -8.79 3.03
N LEU A 31 7.49 -7.52 2.80
CA LEU A 31 8.60 -6.81 3.44
C LEU A 31 8.12 -5.89 4.56
N TYR A 32 6.94 -5.31 4.37
CA TYR A 32 6.26 -4.47 5.36
C TYR A 32 4.75 -4.56 5.15
N TYR A 33 3.97 -4.47 6.23
CA TYR A 33 2.52 -4.40 6.13
C TYR A 33 1.92 -3.61 7.29
N TYR A 34 1.07 -2.65 6.96
CA TYR A 34 0.23 -1.88 7.86
C TYR A 34 -1.25 -2.08 7.50
N PRO A 35 -2.16 -2.29 8.48
CA PRO A 35 -1.89 -2.41 9.92
C PRO A 35 -1.14 -3.71 10.29
N THR A 36 -0.32 -3.66 11.35
CA THR A 36 0.52 -4.79 11.77
C THR A 36 -0.26 -5.91 12.46
N ASP A 37 -1.42 -5.58 13.03
CA ASP A 37 -2.35 -6.48 13.73
C ASP A 37 -3.19 -7.37 12.80
N ASN A 38 -3.21 -7.09 11.49
CA ASN A 38 -3.84 -7.98 10.52
C ASN A 38 -3.20 -9.38 10.54
N ASP A 39 -4.02 -10.42 10.47
CA ASP A 39 -3.56 -11.79 10.43
C ASP A 39 -2.79 -12.10 9.13
N LEU A 40 -1.93 -13.12 9.19
CA LEU A 40 -1.04 -13.46 8.08
C LEU A 40 -1.82 -13.83 6.80
N ASN A 41 -2.95 -14.53 6.92
CA ASN A 41 -3.72 -14.94 5.75
C ASN A 41 -4.32 -13.73 5.03
N THR A 42 -4.85 -12.76 5.78
CA THR A 42 -5.32 -11.49 5.21
C THR A 42 -4.20 -10.73 4.50
N LYS A 43 -3.00 -10.66 5.10
CA LYS A 43 -1.84 -10.00 4.48
C LYS A 43 -1.43 -10.68 3.18
N VAL A 44 -1.26 -11.99 3.20
CA VAL A 44 -0.88 -12.81 2.03
C VAL A 44 -1.91 -12.67 0.91
N ARG A 45 -3.21 -12.79 1.23
CA ARG A 45 -4.30 -12.65 0.27
C ARG A 45 -4.32 -11.26 -0.38
N THR A 46 -4.14 -10.20 0.41
CA THR A 46 -4.16 -8.82 -0.09
C THR A 46 -2.98 -8.56 -1.03
N VAL A 47 -1.78 -9.00 -0.65
CA VAL A 47 -0.59 -8.88 -1.50
C VAL A 47 -0.73 -9.72 -2.77
N GLY A 48 -1.22 -10.95 -2.66
CA GLY A 48 -1.45 -11.83 -3.82
C GLY A 48 -2.45 -11.25 -4.83
N LEU A 49 -3.53 -10.62 -4.35
CA LEU A 49 -4.49 -9.94 -5.23
C LEU A 49 -3.83 -8.78 -5.99
N CYS A 50 -3.05 -7.94 -5.30
CA CYS A 50 -2.38 -6.80 -5.94
C CYS A 50 -1.29 -7.27 -6.92
N GLU A 51 -0.53 -8.30 -6.57
CA GLU A 51 0.43 -8.94 -7.47
C GLU A 51 -0.24 -9.47 -8.74
N ALA A 52 -1.40 -10.13 -8.61
CA ALA A 52 -2.17 -10.62 -9.76
C ALA A 52 -2.65 -9.46 -10.65
N VAL A 53 -3.15 -8.36 -10.07
CA VAL A 53 -3.57 -7.16 -10.82
C VAL A 53 -2.38 -6.56 -11.58
N ILE A 54 -1.23 -6.39 -10.93
CA ILE A 54 -0.01 -5.84 -11.56
C ILE A 54 0.45 -6.72 -12.73
N LYS A 55 0.52 -8.04 -12.53
CA LYS A 55 0.91 -8.99 -13.60
C LYS A 55 -0.09 -9.02 -14.75
N PHE A 56 -1.38 -9.05 -14.43
CA PHE A 56 -2.45 -9.07 -15.43
C PHE A 56 -2.42 -7.80 -16.28
N THR A 57 -2.39 -6.64 -15.65
CA THR A 57 -2.34 -5.35 -16.35
C THR A 57 -1.06 -5.18 -17.16
N GLY A 58 0.09 -5.61 -16.63
CA GLY A 58 1.38 -5.60 -17.33
C GLY A 58 1.43 -6.49 -18.57
N THR A 59 0.50 -7.46 -18.72
CA THR A 59 0.40 -8.29 -19.94
C THR A 59 -0.23 -7.51 -21.09
N PHE A 60 -1.07 -6.50 -20.81
CA PHE A 60 -1.80 -5.72 -21.82
C PHE A 60 -1.29 -4.28 -21.95
N GLY A 61 -0.60 -3.77 -20.93
CA GLY A 61 -0.10 -2.40 -20.87
C GLY A 61 1.34 -2.24 -21.36
N THR A 62 1.68 -1.05 -21.83
CA THR A 62 3.07 -0.63 -22.11
C THR A 62 3.77 -0.10 -20.86
N SER A 63 3.01 0.22 -19.81
CA SER A 63 3.49 0.67 -18.50
C SER A 63 2.78 -0.10 -17.38
N PRO A 64 3.38 -0.20 -16.19
CA PRO A 64 2.74 -0.86 -15.06
C PRO A 64 1.45 -0.13 -14.62
N CYS A 65 0.54 -0.87 -13.98
CA CYS A 65 -0.65 -0.29 -13.39
C CYS A 65 -0.28 0.65 -12.25
N GLU A 66 -0.84 1.86 -12.31
CA GLU A 66 -0.56 2.95 -11.38
C GLU A 66 -1.62 3.09 -10.28
N ALA A 67 -2.87 2.77 -10.61
CA ALA A 67 -3.98 2.79 -9.67
C ALA A 67 -5.10 1.84 -10.07
N LEU A 68 -5.85 1.35 -9.08
CA LEU A 68 -7.08 0.58 -9.25
C LEU A 68 -8.19 1.23 -8.43
N HIS A 69 -9.33 1.51 -9.07
CA HIS A 69 -10.45 2.18 -8.44
C HIS A 69 -11.61 1.21 -8.26
N THR A 70 -12.19 1.20 -7.07
CA THR A 70 -13.46 0.55 -6.78
C THR A 70 -14.41 1.57 -6.17
N GLN A 71 -15.68 1.19 -5.98
CA GLN A 71 -16.65 2.07 -5.33
C GLN A 71 -16.22 2.46 -3.91
N LYS A 72 -15.56 1.56 -3.17
CA LYS A 72 -15.27 1.74 -1.74
C LYS A 72 -13.81 2.05 -1.46
N THR A 73 -12.92 1.73 -2.39
CA THR A 73 -11.47 1.87 -2.19
C THR A 73 -10.77 2.38 -3.44
N LYS A 74 -9.66 3.07 -3.22
CA LYS A 74 -8.71 3.43 -4.26
C LYS A 74 -7.35 2.87 -3.90
N GLN A 75 -6.76 2.07 -4.79
CA GLN A 75 -5.44 1.49 -4.63
C GLN A 75 -4.46 2.22 -5.54
N VAL A 76 -3.27 2.50 -5.02
CA VAL A 76 -2.19 3.13 -5.76
C VAL A 76 -0.97 2.22 -5.67
N PHE A 77 -0.33 1.99 -6.82
CA PHE A 77 0.83 1.11 -6.95
C PHE A 77 2.04 1.93 -7.37
N LEU A 78 3.19 1.64 -6.77
CA LEU A 78 4.47 2.27 -7.11
C LEU A 78 5.56 1.21 -7.07
N GLU A 79 6.38 1.14 -8.12
CA GLU A 79 7.62 0.37 -8.14
C GLU A 79 8.82 1.33 -8.05
N PRO A 80 9.25 1.73 -6.84
CA PRO A 80 10.37 2.66 -6.69
C PRO A 80 11.73 2.06 -7.12
N GLU A 81 11.86 0.74 -7.08
CA GLU A 81 13.03 -0.04 -7.49
C GLU A 81 12.56 -1.32 -8.18
N PRO A 82 13.30 -1.87 -9.17
CA PRO A 82 12.90 -3.08 -9.87
C PRO A 82 12.56 -4.24 -8.90
N GLY A 83 11.33 -4.75 -9.01
CA GLY A 83 10.78 -5.83 -8.21
C GLY A 83 10.27 -5.43 -6.82
N PHE A 84 10.57 -4.22 -6.33
CA PHE A 84 10.04 -3.73 -5.06
C PHE A 84 8.80 -2.90 -5.30
N TRP A 85 7.67 -3.40 -4.79
CA TRP A 85 6.37 -2.77 -4.96
C TRP A 85 5.90 -2.17 -3.64
N MET A 86 5.45 -0.92 -3.69
CA MET A 86 4.75 -0.21 -2.63
C MET A 86 3.28 -0.04 -3.04
N VAL A 87 2.37 -0.45 -2.17
CA VAL A 87 0.93 -0.39 -2.45
C VAL A 87 0.20 0.26 -1.30
N MET A 88 -0.62 1.26 -1.62
CA MET A 88 -1.45 1.98 -0.68
C MET A 88 -2.92 1.83 -1.06
N THR A 89 -3.75 1.32 -0.15
CA THR A 89 -5.21 1.27 -0.32
C THR A 89 -5.88 2.30 0.57
N LEU A 90 -6.68 3.17 -0.01
CA LEU A 90 -7.45 4.22 0.66
C LEU A 90 -8.92 3.86 0.65
N ASN A 91 -9.62 4.09 1.76
CA ASN A 91 -11.08 4.04 1.78
C ASN A 91 -11.64 5.32 1.15
N VAL A 92 -12.55 5.14 0.22
CA VAL A 92 -13.30 6.23 -0.41
C VAL A 92 -14.24 6.83 0.64
N PRO A 93 -14.21 8.15 0.83
CA PRO A 93 -15.10 8.83 1.77
C PRO A 93 -16.55 8.63 1.32
N PHE A 94 -17.44 8.48 2.28
CA PHE A 94 -18.84 8.18 2.02
C PHE A 94 -19.76 8.94 2.96
N GLN A 95 -20.99 9.16 2.53
CA GLN A 95 -22.03 9.79 3.33
C GLN A 95 -23.33 9.00 3.20
N GLN A 96 -23.98 8.76 4.34
CA GLN A 96 -25.31 8.19 4.36
C GLN A 96 -26.33 9.26 3.97
N LYS A 97 -27.05 9.01 2.89
CA LYS A 97 -28.14 9.86 2.37
C LYS A 97 -29.46 9.11 2.39
N SER A 98 -30.55 9.87 2.35
CA SER A 98 -31.89 9.34 2.15
C SER A 98 -32.51 9.98 0.91
N ARG A 99 -33.11 9.16 0.06
CA ARG A 99 -33.89 9.59 -1.10
C ARG A 99 -35.13 8.71 -1.17
N ASP A 100 -36.30 9.35 -1.27
CA ASP A 100 -37.60 8.67 -1.36
C ASP A 100 -37.85 7.65 -0.23
N GLY A 101 -37.40 7.98 0.99
CA GLY A 101 -37.52 7.12 2.17
C GLY A 101 -36.51 5.97 2.25
N GLN A 102 -35.71 5.74 1.19
CA GLN A 102 -34.65 4.73 1.18
C GLN A 102 -33.31 5.33 1.60
N VAL A 103 -32.60 4.63 2.49
CA VAL A 103 -31.25 5.00 2.94
C VAL A 103 -30.21 4.34 2.03
N TYR A 104 -29.24 5.12 1.54
CA TYR A 104 -28.11 4.62 0.75
C TYR A 104 -26.79 5.28 1.15
N MET A 105 -25.68 4.63 0.79
CA MET A 105 -24.32 5.17 0.97
C MET A 105 -23.85 5.77 -0.35
N GLU A 106 -23.61 7.08 -0.35
CA GLU A 106 -22.97 7.77 -1.47
C GLU A 106 -21.47 7.81 -1.25
N TYR A 107 -20.68 7.34 -2.23
CA TYR A 107 -19.23 7.31 -2.18
C TYR A 107 -18.66 8.41 -3.08
N PHE A 108 -17.66 9.13 -2.59
CA PHE A 108 -17.07 10.29 -3.27
C PHE A 108 -15.68 9.94 -3.82
N THR A 109 -15.63 9.18 -4.90
CA THR A 109 -14.39 8.68 -5.52
C THR A 109 -13.48 9.81 -6.03
N ASP A 110 -14.07 10.92 -6.47
CA ASP A 110 -13.36 12.04 -7.09
C ASP A 110 -12.54 12.89 -6.11
N GLU A 111 -12.77 12.70 -4.79
CA GLU A 111 -11.99 13.37 -3.76
C GLU A 111 -10.60 12.77 -3.55
N ILE A 112 -10.36 11.56 -4.06
CA ILE A 112 -9.05 10.93 -3.98
C ILE A 112 -8.35 11.12 -5.31
N GLN A 113 -7.29 11.94 -5.32
CA GLN A 113 -6.47 12.21 -6.50
C GLN A 113 -5.25 11.29 -6.54
N ASP A 114 -5.15 10.42 -7.55
CA ASP A 114 -4.14 9.36 -7.65
C ASP A 114 -2.72 9.91 -7.54
N HIS A 115 -2.42 10.98 -8.27
CA HIS A 115 -1.10 11.61 -8.33
C HIS A 115 -0.62 12.13 -6.96
N ILE A 116 -1.54 12.54 -6.08
CA ILE A 116 -1.21 13.01 -4.73
C ILE A 116 -0.68 11.85 -3.88
N TYR A 117 -1.33 10.69 -3.94
CA TYR A 117 -0.95 9.52 -3.15
C TYR A 117 0.23 8.75 -3.76
N GLN A 118 0.37 8.75 -5.08
CA GLN A 118 1.61 8.33 -5.73
C GLN A 118 2.79 9.20 -5.29
N SER A 119 2.62 10.54 -5.29
CA SER A 119 3.64 11.46 -4.81
C SER A 119 3.96 11.25 -3.33
N LEU A 120 2.97 10.90 -2.51
CA LEU A 120 3.17 10.58 -1.11
C LEU A 120 4.01 9.30 -0.93
N LEU A 121 3.70 8.23 -1.67
CA LEU A 121 4.50 6.99 -1.69
C LEU A 121 5.94 7.26 -2.16
N LEU A 122 6.11 8.04 -3.23
CA LEU A 122 7.45 8.36 -3.72
C LEU A 122 8.24 9.21 -2.73
N LYS A 123 7.60 10.18 -2.07
CA LYS A 123 8.22 10.99 -1.02
C LYS A 123 8.63 10.15 0.19
N SER A 124 7.78 9.22 0.63
CA SER A 124 8.10 8.35 1.77
C SER A 124 9.26 7.40 1.45
N TYR A 125 9.30 6.84 0.24
CA TYR A 125 10.45 6.09 -0.26
C TYR A 125 11.73 6.93 -0.30
N ARG A 126 11.68 8.14 -0.89
CA ARG A 126 12.86 9.04 -0.92
C ARG A 126 13.38 9.36 0.47
N MET A 127 12.49 9.62 1.42
CA MET A 127 12.87 9.86 2.81
C MET A 127 13.52 8.62 3.44
N PHE A 128 13.00 7.42 3.19
CA PHE A 128 13.63 6.18 3.61
C PHE A 128 15.05 6.05 3.03
N THR A 129 15.21 6.29 1.71
CA THR A 129 16.51 6.16 1.06
C THR A 129 17.56 7.14 1.57
N LEU A 130 17.16 8.36 1.96
CA LEU A 130 18.05 9.35 2.54
C LEU A 130 18.63 8.88 3.88
N MET A 131 17.86 8.13 4.66
CA MET A 131 18.26 7.67 6.00
C MET A 131 18.96 6.30 6.00
N HIS A 132 18.66 5.45 5.01
CA HIS A 132 19.03 4.04 5.07
C HIS A 132 19.69 3.48 3.80
N GLY A 133 19.67 4.22 2.69
CA GLY A 133 19.98 3.68 1.36
C GLY A 133 18.77 3.04 0.67
N THR A 134 18.95 2.60 -0.58
CA THR A 134 17.89 1.91 -1.34
C THR A 134 17.58 0.53 -0.77
N PHE A 135 16.39 -0.01 -1.02
CA PHE A 135 16.01 -1.36 -0.62
C PHE A 135 17.01 -2.39 -1.17
N GLY A 136 17.38 -2.29 -2.45
CA GLY A 136 18.38 -3.15 -3.06
C GLY A 136 19.75 -3.04 -2.38
N SER A 137 20.19 -1.84 -2.02
CA SER A 137 21.48 -1.65 -1.33
C SER A 137 21.51 -2.27 0.07
N ILE A 138 20.37 -2.30 0.76
CA ILE A 138 20.25 -2.90 2.09
C ILE A 138 20.25 -4.43 2.01
N VAL A 139 19.58 -5.00 1.00
CA VAL A 139 19.50 -6.46 0.81
C VAL A 139 20.80 -7.05 0.28
N GLY A 140 21.68 -6.28 -0.36
CA GLY A 140 22.96 -6.79 -0.84
C GLY A 140 22.82 -8.08 -1.67
N GLU A 141 23.77 -9.01 -1.50
CA GLU A 141 23.75 -10.33 -2.14
C GLU A 141 23.30 -11.47 -1.19
N LYS A 142 23.24 -11.25 0.12
CA LYS A 142 22.98 -12.33 1.10
C LYS A 142 21.52 -12.33 1.57
N LYS A 143 20.97 -13.52 1.84
CA LYS A 143 19.59 -13.66 2.33
C LYS A 143 19.33 -13.05 3.72
N GLU A 144 20.33 -13.00 4.59
CA GLU A 144 20.21 -12.41 5.94
C GLU A 144 19.85 -10.92 5.89
N ASP A 145 20.12 -10.27 4.77
CA ASP A 145 19.93 -8.85 4.56
C ASP A 145 18.45 -8.47 4.31
N VAL A 146 17.61 -9.44 3.90
CA VAL A 146 16.14 -9.21 3.78
C VAL A 146 15.51 -9.02 5.16
N ALA A 147 15.99 -9.73 6.18
CA ALA A 147 15.51 -9.54 7.55
C ALA A 147 15.89 -8.14 8.07
N THR A 148 17.10 -7.67 7.73
CA THR A 148 17.54 -6.30 8.01
C THR A 148 16.66 -5.26 7.33
N LEU A 149 16.31 -5.46 6.05
CA LEU A 149 15.39 -4.58 5.34
C LEU A 149 14.01 -4.55 6.02
N ARG A 150 13.42 -5.71 6.33
CA ARG A 150 12.13 -5.79 7.05
C ARG A 150 12.17 -5.01 8.36
N LYS A 151 13.24 -5.17 9.15
CA LYS A 151 13.40 -4.45 10.41
C LYS A 151 13.43 -2.92 10.19
N LYS A 152 14.27 -2.44 9.27
CA LYS A 152 14.37 -1.00 8.94
C LYS A 152 13.04 -0.43 8.42
N LEU A 153 12.32 -1.18 7.59
CA LEU A 153 11.02 -0.77 7.08
C LEU A 153 9.98 -0.62 8.20
N ASN A 154 9.90 -1.60 9.11
CA ASN A 154 8.99 -1.53 10.25
C ASN A 154 9.31 -0.29 11.12
N GLU A 155 10.57 -0.14 11.53
CA GLU A 155 11.00 1.01 12.34
C GLU A 155 10.70 2.35 11.66
N PHE A 156 10.99 2.48 10.37
CA PHE A 156 10.77 3.73 9.64
C PHE A 156 9.28 4.06 9.48
N TYR A 157 8.47 3.13 8.97
CA TYR A 157 7.07 3.41 8.62
C TYR A 157 6.14 3.45 9.84
N GLU A 158 6.45 2.74 10.93
CA GLU A 158 5.74 2.92 12.20
C GLU A 158 5.96 4.33 12.76
N ASN A 159 7.22 4.82 12.76
CA ASN A 159 7.54 6.17 13.21
C ASN A 159 6.92 7.25 12.30
N LEU A 160 6.95 7.06 10.98
CA LEU A 160 6.34 7.98 10.02
C LEU A 160 4.83 8.11 10.27
N TYR A 161 4.14 7.00 10.53
CA TYR A 161 2.72 6.99 10.83
C TYR A 161 2.39 7.71 12.15
N ILE A 162 3.16 7.45 13.21
CA ILE A 162 3.03 8.12 14.51
C ILE A 162 3.20 9.63 14.37
N ASN A 163 4.24 10.07 13.65
CA ASN A 163 4.52 11.49 13.46
C ASN A 163 3.46 12.20 12.62
N CYS A 164 2.92 11.56 11.58
CA CYS A 164 1.83 12.12 10.79
C CYS A 164 0.51 12.24 11.58
N ASN A 165 0.26 11.38 12.57
CA ASN A 165 -0.91 11.51 13.44
C ASN A 165 -0.71 12.56 14.54
N ASN A 166 0.52 12.77 15.01
CA ASN A 166 0.84 13.81 16.00
C ASN A 166 0.73 15.24 15.45
N LEU A 167 0.85 15.42 14.13
CA LEU A 167 0.66 16.71 13.45
C LEU A 167 -0.81 17.13 13.28
N LYS A 168 -1.76 16.33 13.76
CA LYS A 168 -3.21 16.64 13.75
C LYS A 168 -3.75 17.12 15.11
N LYS A 169 -2.87 17.49 16.05
CA LYS A 169 -3.21 18.19 17.30
C LYS A 169 -2.70 19.62 17.23
#